data_AF-A0A7C7W005-F1
#
_entry.id   AF-A0A7C7W005-F1
#
_cell.length_a   1.000
_cell.length_b   1.000
_cell.length_c   1.000
_cell.angle_alpha   90.00
_cell.angle_beta   90.00
_cell.angle_gamma   90.00
#
_symmetry.space_group_name_H-M   'P 1'
#
loop_
_entity.id
_entity.type
_entity.pdbx_description
1 polymer ?
#
loop_
_entity_poly.entity_id
_entity_poly.type
_entity_poly.pdbx_seq_one_letter_code
_entity_poly.pdbx_strand_id
1 'polypeptide(L)' 'MHQPYGPPPAFLSPAASNYHIRAGSAAVDAGVDAGVTTDVDGELRVRAPDIGADEMRAVYLPLVMRTYP' A
#
# COMPACT_ATOMS: atom_id res chain seq x y z
N MET A 1 12.29 3.19 26.16
CA MET A 1 13.13 2.63 25.07
C MET A 1 12.67 3.27 23.78
N HIS A 2 13.47 4.14 23.19
CA HIS A 2 13.16 4.81 21.93
C HIS A 2 13.46 3.82 20.81
N GLN A 3 12.43 3.30 20.13
CA GLN A 3 12.60 2.46 18.95
C GLN A 3 13.07 3.39 17.82
N PRO A 4 14.33 3.30 17.33
CA PRO A 4 14.87 4.18 16.29
C PRO A 4 14.34 3.82 14.89
N TYR A 5 13.52 2.78 14.79
CA TYR A 5 12.83 2.37 13.60
C TYR A 5 11.42 2.94 13.67
N GLY A 6 10.95 3.58 12.61
CA GLY A 6 9.56 4.01 12.50
C GLY A 6 8.57 2.87 12.77
N PRO A 7 7.26 3.16 12.81
CA PRO A 7 6.26 2.12 12.99
C PRO A 7 6.51 0.96 12.02
N PRO A 8 6.38 -0.30 12.49
CA PRO A 8 6.68 -1.46 11.67
C PRO A 8 5.84 -1.43 10.39
N PRO A 9 6.35 -1.95 9.26
CA PRO A 9 5.70 -1.84 7.95
C PRO A 9 4.36 -2.57 7.84
N ALA A 10 3.92 -3.26 8.90
CA ALA A 10 2.65 -3.97 8.99
C ALA A 10 2.44 -5.00 7.86
N PHE A 11 3.47 -5.80 7.57
CA PHE A 11 3.42 -6.90 6.61
C PHE A 11 2.31 -7.93 6.94
N LEU A 12 1.76 -8.57 5.92
CA LEU A 12 0.74 -9.62 6.08
C LEU A 12 1.29 -10.88 6.77
N SER A 13 2.40 -11.44 6.26
CA SER A 13 3.05 -12.63 6.83
C SER A 13 4.52 -12.76 6.39
N PRO A 14 5.45 -12.00 6.99
CA PRO A 14 6.86 -12.02 6.59
C PRO A 14 7.53 -13.36 6.86
N ALA A 15 7.08 -14.12 7.87
CA ALA A 15 7.56 -15.48 8.13
C ALA A 15 7.22 -16.48 7.01
N ALA A 16 6.20 -16.17 6.20
CA ALA A 16 5.83 -16.91 5.00
C ALA A 16 6.24 -16.17 3.71
N SER A 17 7.16 -15.21 3.80
CA SER A 17 7.63 -14.38 2.69
C SER A 17 6.54 -13.54 2.00
N ASN A 18 5.43 -13.27 2.68
CA ASN A 18 4.41 -12.34 2.22
C ASN A 18 4.66 -10.95 2.83
N TYR A 19 5.30 -10.10 2.02
CA TYR A 19 5.71 -8.74 2.37
C TYR A 19 4.72 -7.65 1.93
N HIS A 20 3.51 -8.02 1.46
CA HIS A 20 2.46 -7.03 1.23
C HIS A 20 2.11 -6.33 2.53
N ILE A 21 1.87 -5.02 2.46
CA ILE A 21 1.54 -4.21 3.63
C ILE A 21 0.02 -4.19 3.90
N ARG A 22 -0.36 -4.02 5.16
CA ARG A 22 -1.75 -3.83 5.58
C ARG A 22 -2.17 -2.37 5.46
N ALA A 23 -3.48 -2.12 5.36
CA ALA A 23 -4.08 -0.78 5.29
C ALA A 23 -3.77 0.18 6.45
N GLY A 24 -3.30 -0.32 7.59
CA GLY A 24 -2.86 0.51 8.71
C GLY A 24 -1.36 0.85 8.68
N SER A 25 -0.63 0.49 7.63
CA SER A 25 0.79 0.75 7.53
C SER A 25 1.05 2.24 7.33
N ALA A 26 2.10 2.75 7.97
CA ALA A 26 2.58 4.12 7.74
C ALA A 26 3.21 4.30 6.34
N ALA A 27 3.40 3.21 5.59
CA ALA A 27 3.89 3.25 4.22
C ALA A 27 2.80 3.63 3.20
N VAL A 28 1.52 3.52 3.55
CA VAL A 28 0.40 3.77 2.63
C VAL A 28 0.37 5.25 2.19
N ASP A 29 0.29 5.49 0.89
CA ASP A 29 0.23 6.81 0.23
C ASP A 29 1.37 7.77 0.68
N ALA A 30 2.51 7.25 1.14
CA ALA A 30 3.58 8.03 1.79
C ALA A 30 4.84 8.24 0.92
N GLY A 31 4.89 7.61 -0.25
CA GLY A 31 5.97 7.73 -1.22
C GLY A 31 5.86 8.97 -2.08
N VAL A 32 6.91 9.22 -2.85
CA VAL A 32 6.97 10.27 -3.88
C VAL A 32 7.04 9.62 -5.25
N ASP A 33 6.49 10.29 -6.27
CA ASP A 33 6.62 9.82 -7.65
C ASP A 33 8.10 9.81 -8.06
N ALA A 34 8.64 8.60 -8.23
CA ALA A 34 10.01 8.34 -8.63
C ALA A 34 10.15 8.00 -10.13
N GLY A 35 9.07 8.15 -10.91
CA GLY A 35 9.02 7.75 -12.32
C GLY A 35 8.92 6.23 -12.53
N VAL A 36 8.63 5.46 -11.48
CA VAL A 36 8.40 4.02 -11.53
C VAL A 36 6.89 3.77 -11.53
N THR A 37 6.36 3.29 -12.64
CA THR A 37 4.91 3.21 -12.87
C THR A 37 4.27 1.91 -12.40
N THR A 38 5.08 0.88 -12.13
CA THR A 38 4.59 -0.41 -11.64
C THR A 38 5.33 -0.90 -10.40
N ASP A 39 4.66 -1.75 -9.62
CA ASP A 39 5.23 -2.41 -8.45
C ASP A 39 5.82 -3.79 -8.76
N VAL A 40 6.20 -4.52 -7.71
CA VAL A 40 6.88 -5.83 -7.81
C VAL A 40 5.98 -6.92 -8.42
N ASP A 41 4.66 -6.79 -8.31
CA ASP A 41 3.69 -7.70 -8.88
C ASP A 41 3.16 -7.23 -10.25
N GLY A 42 3.65 -6.08 -10.72
CA GLY A 42 3.31 -5.49 -12.01
C GLY A 42 2.05 -4.63 -11.97
N GLU A 43 1.56 -4.29 -10.78
CA GLU A 43 0.42 -3.40 -10.61
C GLU A 43 0.83 -1.94 -10.75
N LEU A 44 -0.10 -1.10 -11.20
CA LEU A 44 0.16 0.33 -11.35
C LEU A 44 0.34 1.00 -9.99
N ARG A 45 1.38 1.83 -9.86
CA ARG A 45 1.48 2.78 -8.75
C ARG A 45 0.47 3.89 -8.98
N VAL A 46 -0.61 3.88 -8.20
CA VAL A 46 -1.72 4.82 -8.32
C VAL A 46 -1.63 5.85 -7.19
N ARG A 47 -1.92 7.12 -7.47
CA ARG A 47 -1.84 8.22 -6.48
C ARG A 47 -0.40 8.44 -5.98
N ALA A 48 -0.22 8.78 -4.71
CA ALA A 48 1.10 8.79 -4.10
C ALA A 48 1.51 7.33 -3.87
N PRO A 49 2.65 6.86 -4.41
CA PRO A 49 3.06 5.48 -4.22
C PRO A 49 3.20 5.11 -2.74
N ASP A 50 3.02 3.84 -2.41
CA ASP A 50 3.39 3.35 -1.09
C ASP A 50 4.92 3.30 -0.95
N ILE A 51 5.43 3.55 0.26
CA ILE A 51 6.86 3.35 0.53
C ILE A 51 7.16 1.86 0.52
N GLY A 52 7.81 1.38 -0.53
CA GLY A 52 8.26 0.00 -0.63
C GLY A 52 8.26 -0.53 -2.06
N ALA A 53 8.32 -1.84 -2.18
CA ALA A 53 8.30 -2.52 -3.48
C ALA A 53 6.88 -2.74 -4.03
N ASP A 54 5.88 -2.75 -3.16
CA ASP A 54 4.51 -3.22 -3.39
C ASP A 54 3.50 -2.11 -3.04
N GLU A 55 2.40 -2.01 -3.80
CA GLU A 55 1.28 -1.11 -3.49
C GLU A 55 0.17 -1.86 -2.74
N MET A 56 -0.34 -1.26 -1.69
CA MET A 56 -1.50 -1.79 -0.99
C MET A 56 -2.72 -1.74 -1.91
N ARG A 57 -3.21 -2.94 -2.25
CA ARG A 57 -4.47 -3.09 -2.99
C ARG A 57 -5.67 -2.61 -2.17
N ALA A 58 -6.11 -1.38 -2.43
CA ALA A 58 -7.47 -0.96 -2.12
C ALA A 58 -8.39 -1.36 -3.29
N VAL A 59 -9.29 -2.31 -3.08
CA VAL A 59 -10.31 -2.59 -4.09
C VAL A 59 -11.29 -1.42 -4.12
N TYR A 60 -11.15 -0.54 -5.13
CA TYR A 60 -12.15 0.49 -5.39
C TYR A 60 -13.35 -0.15 -6.10
N LEU A 61 -14.24 -0.78 -5.33
CA LEU A 61 -15.59 -1.01 -5.83
C LEU A 61 -16.23 0.38 -5.96
N PRO A 62 -16.70 0.81 -7.13
CA PRO A 62 -17.79 1.77 -7.15
C PRO A 62 -18.96 1.01 -6.53
N LEU A 63 -19.08 1.08 -5.19
CA LEU A 63 -20.31 0.72 -4.53
C LEU A 63 -21.36 1.51 -5.29
N VAL A 64 -22.33 0.80 -5.86
CA VAL A 64 -23.42 1.35 -6.64
C VAL A 64 -24.09 2.45 -5.80
N MET A 65 -23.58 3.69 -5.85
CA MET A 65 -24.36 4.91 -5.71
C MET A 65 -25.14 5.05 -7.01
N ARG A 66 -25.97 4.04 -7.26
CA ARG A 66 -27.26 4.29 -7.85
C ARG A 66 -27.97 5.10 -6.79
N THR A 67 -27.83 6.41 -6.93
CA THR A 67 -28.90 7.35 -6.66
C THR A 67 -30.20 6.69 -7.15
N TYR A 68 -30.88 6.00 -6.24
CA TYR A 68 -32.29 5.78 -6.35
C TYR A 68 -32.92 7.14 -5.96
N PRO A 69 -33.75 7.74 -6.83
CA PRO A 69 -34.49 8.96 -6.50
C PRO A 69 -35.44 8.73 -5.32
#